data_AF-A0AAV6YI33-F1
#
_entry.id   AF-A0AAV6YI33-F1
#
_cell.length_a   1.000
_cell.length_b   1.000
_cell.length_c   1.000
_cell.angle_alpha   90.00
_cell.angle_beta   90.00
_cell.angle_gamma   90.00
#
_symmetry.space_group_name_H-M   'P 1'
#
loop_
_entity.id
_entity.type
_entity.pdbx_description
1 polymer ?
#
loop_
_entity_poly.entity_id
_entity_poly.type
_entity_poly.pdbx_seq_one_letter_code
_entity_poly.pdbx_strand_id
1 'polypeptide(L)'
;LPSASDNIPKADEIRTLVKDTWDTRIAKLRLSADSFVREQEAHAKLDNLTLMEINTIGTFLTESLNHMYKLRTSLQYSEDGQSQEY
;
A
#
# COMPACT_ATOMS: atom_id res chain seq x y z
N LEU A 1 12.47 12.51 23.40
CA LEU A 1 13.85 12.98 23.12
C LEU A 1 14.67 11.78 22.70
N PRO A 2 15.53 11.84 21.68
CA PRO A 2 16.36 10.69 21.30
C PRO A 2 17.48 10.57 22.34
N SER A 3 17.18 9.94 23.47
CA SER A 3 17.98 9.98 24.70
C SER A 3 19.36 9.32 24.62
N ALA A 4 19.81 8.89 23.43
CA ALA A 4 21.09 8.22 23.20
C ALA A 4 21.84 8.76 21.98
N SER A 5 21.40 9.87 21.35
CA SER A 5 22.09 10.43 20.18
C SER A 5 23.55 10.76 20.47
N ASP A 6 23.84 11.24 21.68
CA ASP A 6 25.17 11.64 22.12
C ASP A 6 26.11 10.44 22.28
N ASN A 7 25.57 9.22 22.35
CA ASN A 7 26.33 7.98 22.44
C ASN A 7 26.52 7.31 21.08
N ILE A 8 25.90 7.82 20.01
CA ILE A 8 25.98 7.25 18.67
C ILE A 8 26.84 8.16 17.79
N PRO A 9 28.03 7.71 17.37
CA PRO A 9 28.84 8.45 16.41
C PRO A 9 28.05 8.68 15.11
N LYS A 10 28.09 9.92 14.59
CA LYS A 10 27.41 10.31 13.33
C LYS A 10 25.89 10.08 13.35
N ALA A 11 25.23 10.23 14.49
CA ALA A 11 23.80 10.00 14.66
C ALA A 11 22.92 10.70 13.60
N ASP A 12 23.27 11.93 13.20
CA ASP A 12 22.49 12.67 12.20
C ASP A 12 22.67 12.13 10.77
N GLU A 13 23.87 11.68 10.41
CA GLU A 13 24.12 11.03 9.11
C GLU A 13 23.32 9.72 9.01
N ILE A 14 23.35 8.91 10.08
CA ILE A 14 22.56 7.68 10.19
C ILE A 14 21.06 8.00 10.07
N ARG A 15 20.59 9.03 10.76
CA ARG A 15 19.18 9.46 10.71
C ARG A 15 18.76 9.85 9.29
N THR A 16 19.60 10.60 8.58
CA THR A 16 19.36 10.99 7.19
C THR A 16 19.29 9.77 6.29
N LEU A 17 20.26 8.84 6.38
CA LEU A 17 20.25 7.61 5.57
C LEU A 17 19.03 6.73 5.82
N VAL A 18 18.61 6.59 7.09
CA VAL A 18 17.38 5.86 7.44
C VAL A 18 16.16 6.54 6.84
N LYS A 19 16.08 7.88 6.91
CA LYS A 19 14.98 8.65 6.32
C LYS A 19 14.95 8.51 4.80
N ASP A 20 16.07 8.66 4.11
CA ASP A 20 16.13 8.53 2.66
C ASP A 20 15.73 7.14 2.19
N THR A 21 16.15 6.10 2.93
CA THR A 21 15.75 4.71 2.69
C THR A 21 14.25 4.53 2.86
N TRP A 22 13.69 5.06 3.94
CA TRP A 22 12.26 5.03 4.20
C TRP A 22 11.46 5.75 3.09
N ASP A 23 11.82 6.99 2.77
CA ASP A 23 11.13 7.80 1.77
C ASP A 23 11.15 7.13 0.39
N THR A 24 12.30 6.57 0.00
CA THR A 24 12.44 5.81 -1.26
C THR A 24 11.53 4.58 -1.28
N ARG A 25 11.44 3.85 -0.16
CA ARG A 25 10.65 2.62 -0.08
C ARG A 25 9.14 2.91 -0.04
N ILE A 26 8.71 3.96 0.67
CA ILE A 26 7.32 4.42 0.64
C ILE A 26 6.91 4.91 -0.75
N ALA A 27 7.79 5.62 -1.47
CA ALA A 27 7.53 6.04 -2.84
C ALA A 27 7.30 4.82 -3.77
N LYS A 28 8.17 3.80 -3.69
CA LYS A 28 8.00 2.54 -4.45
C LYS A 28 6.72 1.81 -4.09
N LEU A 29 6.37 1.74 -2.81
CA LEU A 29 5.14 1.09 -2.34
C LEU A 29 3.89 1.78 -2.90
N ARG A 30 3.88 3.12 -2.94
CA ARG A 30 2.78 3.90 -3.52
C ARG A 30 2.66 3.67 -5.03
N LEU A 31 3.77 3.65 -5.76
CA LEU A 31 3.76 3.33 -7.19
C LEU A 31 3.26 1.91 -7.46
N SER A 32 3.67 0.93 -6.64
CA SER A 32 3.17 -0.44 -6.73
C SER A 32 1.67 -0.53 -6.46
N ALA A 33 1.16 0.21 -5.48
CA ALA A 33 -0.27 0.26 -5.16
C ALA A 33 -1.08 0.94 -6.28
N ASP A 34 -0.55 2.02 -6.87
CA ASP A 34 -1.17 2.69 -8.02
C ASP A 34 -1.28 1.77 -9.23
N SER A 35 -0.20 1.08 -9.61
CA SER A 35 -0.25 0.07 -10.68
C SER A 35 -1.27 -1.03 -10.39
N PHE A 36 -1.29 -1.56 -9.16
CA PHE A 36 -2.24 -2.59 -8.75
C PHE A 36 -3.71 -2.15 -8.96
N VAL A 37 -4.03 -0.92 -8.59
CA VAL A 37 -5.36 -0.33 -8.77
C VAL A 37 -5.67 -0.10 -10.24
N ARG A 38 -4.74 0.50 -11.00
CA ARG A 38 -4.93 0.83 -12.42
C ARG A 38 -5.12 -0.41 -13.29
N GLU A 39 -4.40 -1.48 -12.99
CA GLU A 39 -4.45 -2.76 -13.71
C GLU A 39 -5.56 -3.68 -13.19
N GLN A 40 -6.29 -3.25 -12.15
CA GLN A 40 -7.38 -4.02 -11.50
C GLN A 40 -6.97 -5.42 -11.05
N GLU A 41 -5.71 -5.54 -10.63
CA GLU A 41 -5.12 -6.78 -10.15
C GLU A 41 -5.87 -7.34 -8.93
N ALA A 42 -5.87 -8.67 -8.78
CA ALA A 42 -6.56 -9.35 -7.67
C ALA A 42 -5.60 -9.79 -6.56
N HIS A 43 -4.30 -9.92 -6.87
CA HIS A 43 -3.30 -10.43 -5.94
C HIS A 43 -1.92 -9.83 -6.23
N ALA A 44 -1.20 -9.46 -5.19
CA ALA A 44 0.18 -8.98 -5.28
C ALA A 44 1.05 -9.65 -4.21
N LYS A 45 2.30 -9.96 -4.58
CA LYS A 45 3.32 -10.40 -3.63
C LYS A 45 4.17 -9.19 -3.25
N LEU A 46 4.24 -8.90 -1.96
CA LEU A 46 5.06 -7.81 -1.42
C LEU A 46 6.27 -8.39 -0.70
N ASP A 47 7.42 -8.38 -1.36
CA ASP A 47 8.68 -8.89 -0.81
C ASP A 47 9.38 -7.83 0.05
N ASN A 48 9.91 -8.24 1.21
CA ASN A 48 10.75 -7.42 2.08
C ASN A 48 10.11 -6.12 2.60
N LEU A 49 8.78 -6.05 2.76
CA LEU A 49 8.15 -4.96 3.50
C LEU A 49 8.26 -5.17 5.00
N THR A 50 8.51 -4.07 5.71
CA THR A 50 8.46 -4.04 7.17
C THR A 50 7.03 -3.76 7.64
N LEU A 51 6.75 -4.13 8.90
CA LEU A 51 5.45 -3.87 9.51
C LEU A 51 5.10 -2.38 9.56
N MET A 52 6.10 -1.50 9.73
CA MET A 52 5.87 -0.06 9.78
C MET A 52 5.37 0.48 8.43
N GLU A 53 5.94 0.00 7.32
CA GLU A 53 5.51 0.40 5.97
C GLU A 53 4.11 -0.12 5.66
N ILE A 54 3.83 -1.37 6.04
CA ILE A 54 2.49 -1.98 5.91
C ILE A 54 1.48 -1.16 6.69
N ASN A 55 1.75 -0.83 7.96
CA ASN A 55 0.82 -0.07 8.79
C ASN A 55 0.63 1.37 8.31
N THR A 56 1.59 1.95 7.61
CA THR A 56 1.51 3.34 7.11
C THR A 56 0.46 3.50 6.00
N ILE A 57 0.27 2.48 5.15
CA ILE A 57 -0.65 2.54 4.00
C ILE A 57 -1.79 1.51 4.07
N GLY A 58 -1.65 0.46 4.87
CA GLY A 58 -2.46 -0.75 4.83
C GLY A 58 -3.95 -0.51 5.02
N THR A 59 -4.34 0.25 6.05
CA THR A 59 -5.76 0.58 6.30
C THR A 59 -6.38 1.28 5.10
N PHE A 60 -5.76 2.36 4.64
CA PHE A 60 -6.26 3.14 3.49
C PHE A 60 -6.37 2.28 2.22
N LEU A 61 -5.32 1.52 1.91
CA LEU A 61 -5.27 0.73 0.68
C LEU A 61 -6.32 -0.39 0.70
N THR A 62 -6.40 -1.14 1.79
CA THR A 62 -7.34 -2.27 1.89
C THR A 62 -8.80 -1.83 1.91
N GLU A 63 -9.13 -0.73 2.61
CA GLU A 63 -10.47 -0.16 2.58
C GLU A 63 -10.86 0.31 1.18
N SER A 64 -9.95 1.01 0.49
CA SER A 64 -10.18 1.45 -0.90
C SER A 64 -10.38 0.27 -1.85
N LEU A 65 -9.57 -0.78 -1.73
CA LEU A 65 -9.71 -2.01 -2.53
C LEU A 65 -11.02 -2.74 -2.24
N ASN A 66 -11.50 -2.75 -1.00
CA ASN A 66 -12.81 -3.30 -0.66
C ASN A 66 -13.95 -2.53 -1.35
N HIS A 67 -13.86 -1.21 -1.41
CA HIS A 67 -14.83 -0.40 -2.17
C HIS A 67 -14.77 -0.69 -3.66
N MET A 68 -13.57 -0.75 -4.25
CA MET A 68 -13.39 -1.09 -5.66
C MET A 68 -13.97 -2.47 -5.99
N TYR A 69 -13.73 -3.46 -5.12
CA TYR A 69 -14.26 -4.81 -5.28
C TYR A 69 -15.80 -4.81 -5.31
N LYS A 70 -16.45 -4.12 -4.38
CA LYS A 70 -17.92 -4.00 -4.34
C LYS A 70 -18.48 -3.35 -5.60
N LEU A 71 -17.83 -2.29 -6.10
CA LEU A 71 -18.26 -1.64 -7.33
C LEU A 71 -18.14 -2.58 -8.53
N ARG A 72 -17.02 -3.30 -8.65
CA ARG A 72 -16.79 -4.25 -9.73
C ARG A 72 -17.82 -5.38 -9.75
N THR A 73 -18.16 -5.93 -8.59
CA THR A 73 -19.12 -7.05 -8.51
C THR A 73 -20.57 -6.60 -8.64
N SER A 74 -20.92 -5.38 -8.22
CA SER A 74 -22.28 -4.85 -8.38
C SER A 74 -22.74 -4.75 -9.85
N LEU A 75 -21.81 -4.49 -10.77
CA LEU A 75 -22.09 -4.48 -12.22
C LEU A 75 -22.35 -5.90 -12.74
N GLN A 76 -21.57 -6.89 -12.32
CA GLN A 76 -21.76 -8.29 -12.74
C GLN A 76 -23.14 -8.85 -12.34
N TYR A 77 -23.58 -8.56 -11.10
CA TYR A 77 -24.92 -8.95 -10.66
C TYR A 77 -26.06 -8.30 -11.48
N SER A 78 -25.82 -7.12 -12.06
CA SER A 78 -26.81 -6.42 -12.88
C SER A 78 -26.92 -7.02 -14.29
N GLU A 79 -25.82 -7.53 -14.85
CA GLU A 79 -25.79 -8.20 -16.17
C GLU A 79 -26.36 -9.63 -16.12
N ASP A 80 -26.10 -10.38 -15.05
CA ASP A 80 -26.64 -11.73 -14.85
C ASP A 80 -28.15 -11.71 -14.59
N GLY A 81 -28.67 -10.67 -13.94
CA GLY A 81 -30.11 -10.49 -13.70
C GLY A 81 -30.92 -10.21 -14.97
N GLN A 82 -30.32 -9.56 -15.98
CA GLN A 82 -30.97 -9.31 -17.28
C GLN A 82 -30.95 -10.52 -18.22
N SER A 83 -30.00 -11.44 -18.03
CA SER A 83 -29.86 -12.64 -18.88
C SER A 83 -30.86 -13.76 -18.53
N GLN A 84 -31.56 -13.66 -17.39
CA GLN A 84 -32.59 -14.63 -16.98
C GLN A 84 -34.03 -14.22 -17.32
N GLU A 85 -34.24 -13.07 -17.98
CA GLU A 85 -35.57 -12.58 -18.38
C GLU A 85 -35.99 -12.92 -19.83
N TYR A 86 -35.30 -13.84 -20.52
CA TYR A 86 -35.65 -14.30 -21.87
C TYR A 86 -35.91 -15.80 -21.97
#